data_AF-A0A0D8JES9-F1
#
_entry.id   AF-A0A0D8JES9-F1
#
_cell.length_a   1.000
_cell.length_b   1.000
_cell.length_c   1.000
_cell.angle_alpha   90.00
_cell.angle_beta   90.00
_cell.angle_gamma   90.00
#
_symmetry.space_group_name_H-M   'P 1'
#
loop_
_entity.id
_entity.type
_entity.pdbx_description
1 polymer ?
#
loop_
_entity_poly.entity_id
_entity_poly.type
_entity_poly.pdbx_seq_one_letter_code
_entity_poly.pdbx_strand_id
1 'polypeptide(L)'
;MAASAQTKTVIEGDLIVETNKTRVIAENDTLIVTGKLELKQGAILTIEANAVCIIYGDLIVKNSVNLSVGAKLIVGGNLEAPSGSGKVELDVDPAAAFYILGTVSDNSGDFNCGNTSNYDPPGDNTCNYGDIISLEDNENDSTGIYDLFVSGDAEKGVTPVYSELCAESSVILSAVYTSADSYQWCDSTGTPIQGETGVDFEVSEPGEYFVKIYDSTFEQNPTISHRAKVVGTSLAVDIVADNGPVCSGSTVEFTLAGTEGATVFYTINGSSTQSIVLADGTAIVSVLNAQTDQIVNIISVQSGPVSCDVNLLSTVTVNPLPNTGQIIPD
;
A
#
# COMPACT_ATOMS: atom_id res chain seq x y z
N MET A 1 -4.59 -3.99 16.78
CA MET A 1 -3.26 -4.22 16.18
C MET A 1 -2.61 -2.87 15.92
N ALA A 2 -1.29 -2.75 15.89
CA ALA A 2 -0.66 -1.46 15.60
C ALA A 2 -0.85 -1.16 14.12
N ALA A 3 -1.41 0.00 13.79
CA ALA A 3 -1.45 0.50 12.41
C ALA A 3 -0.04 0.40 11.80
N SER A 4 0.08 -0.10 10.57
CA SER A 4 1.27 0.19 9.77
C SER A 4 1.33 1.71 9.67
N ALA A 5 2.33 2.32 10.31
CA ALA A 5 2.42 3.77 10.37
C ALA A 5 2.75 4.28 8.98
N GLN A 6 1.71 4.61 8.21
CA GLN A 6 1.83 5.22 6.90
C GLN A 6 2.54 6.55 7.09
N THR A 7 3.70 6.69 6.47
CA THR A 7 4.53 7.88 6.59
C THR A 7 4.38 8.79 5.40
N LYS A 8 4.42 10.07 5.71
CA LYS A 8 4.44 11.14 4.74
C LYS A 8 5.84 11.74 4.73
N THR A 9 6.42 11.82 3.54
CA THR A 9 7.66 12.56 3.32
C THR A 9 7.42 13.66 2.28
N VAL A 10 7.68 14.91 2.66
CA VAL A 10 7.71 16.05 1.72
C VAL A 10 9.15 16.51 1.58
N ILE A 11 9.61 16.62 0.33
CA ILE A 11 10.94 17.11 0.00
C ILE A 11 10.78 18.40 -0.78
N GLU A 12 11.20 19.50 -0.16
CA GLU A 12 11.22 20.80 -0.80
C GLU A 12 12.39 20.91 -1.80
N GLY A 13 12.06 21.20 -3.05
CA GLY A 13 13.02 21.28 -4.15
C GLY A 13 13.41 19.92 -4.72
N ASP A 14 14.63 19.83 -5.26
CA ASP A 14 15.08 18.69 -6.04
C ASP A 14 15.47 17.49 -5.16
N LEU A 15 15.01 16.30 -5.53
CA LEU A 15 15.46 15.01 -4.99
C LEU A 15 16.45 14.34 -5.96
N ILE A 16 17.64 14.02 -5.49
CA ILE A 16 18.63 13.23 -6.24
C ILE A 16 18.80 11.87 -5.59
N VAL A 17 18.56 10.80 -6.35
CA VAL A 17 18.89 9.43 -5.96
C VAL A 17 20.24 9.09 -6.59
N GLU A 18 21.26 8.99 -5.74
CA GLU A 18 22.66 8.81 -6.14
C GLU A 18 22.92 7.49 -6.86
N THR A 19 24.07 7.42 -7.55
CA THR A 19 24.47 6.27 -8.36
C THR A 19 24.43 4.96 -7.56
N ASN A 20 23.80 3.92 -8.14
CA ASN A 20 23.61 2.61 -7.51
C ASN A 20 22.88 2.65 -6.16
N LYS A 21 22.00 3.63 -5.94
CA LYS A 21 21.14 3.70 -4.75
C LYS A 21 19.69 3.42 -5.11
N THR A 22 18.97 2.84 -4.16
CA THR A 22 17.54 2.64 -4.25
C THR A 22 16.82 3.63 -3.34
N ARG A 23 15.85 4.34 -3.89
CA ARG A 23 14.84 5.07 -3.13
C ARG A 23 13.60 4.20 -3.04
N VAL A 24 13.23 3.81 -1.83
CA VAL A 24 12.01 3.05 -1.56
C VAL A 24 10.97 4.00 -0.96
N ILE A 25 9.75 3.92 -1.46
CA ILE A 25 8.55 4.48 -0.84
C ILE A 25 7.77 3.27 -0.36
N ALA A 26 7.67 3.13 0.97
CA ALA A 26 7.15 1.92 1.59
C ALA A 26 5.64 1.77 1.36
N GLU A 27 5.12 0.58 1.58
CA GLU A 27 3.70 0.25 1.40
C GLU A 27 2.78 1.31 2.05
N ASN A 28 1.82 1.82 1.28
CA ASN A 28 0.87 2.88 1.67
C ASN A 28 1.49 4.26 2.03
N ASP A 29 2.81 4.43 1.95
CA ASP A 29 3.44 5.72 2.24
C ASP A 29 3.23 6.72 1.10
N THR A 30 3.36 8.00 1.43
CA THR A 30 3.32 9.08 0.43
C THR A 30 4.64 9.86 0.40
N LEU A 31 5.25 9.96 -0.79
CA LEU A 31 6.36 10.88 -1.08
C LEU A 31 5.87 12.01 -1.96
N ILE A 32 6.16 13.25 -1.56
CA ILE A 32 5.94 14.45 -2.37
C ILE A 32 7.28 15.14 -2.60
N VAL A 33 7.61 15.43 -3.85
CA VAL A 33 8.79 16.19 -4.25
C VAL A 33 8.33 17.45 -4.99
N THR A 34 8.62 18.63 -4.45
CA THR A 34 8.16 19.91 -5.05
C THR A 34 9.03 20.38 -6.22
N GLY A 35 10.27 19.86 -6.32
CA GLY A 35 11.15 20.05 -7.48
C GLY A 35 11.25 18.82 -8.37
N LYS A 36 12.40 18.63 -9.01
CA LYS A 36 12.65 17.48 -9.88
C LYS A 36 13.09 16.25 -9.08
N LEU A 37 12.83 15.06 -9.60
CA LEU A 37 13.42 13.82 -9.11
C LEU A 37 14.42 13.29 -10.14
N GLU A 38 15.70 13.20 -9.78
CA GLU A 38 16.74 12.63 -10.66
C GLU A 38 17.27 11.30 -10.11
N LEU A 39 17.09 10.23 -10.89
CA LEU A 39 17.75 8.95 -10.70
C LEU A 39 19.07 8.95 -11.46
N LYS A 40 20.19 8.89 -10.73
CA LYS A 40 21.53 8.75 -11.32
C LYS A 40 21.74 7.35 -11.92
N GLN A 41 22.90 7.10 -12.51
CA GLN A 41 23.21 5.82 -13.14
C GLN A 41 23.07 4.65 -12.14
N GLY A 42 22.38 3.59 -12.54
CA GLY A 42 22.12 2.43 -11.67
C GLY A 42 21.22 2.72 -10.46
N ALA A 43 20.67 3.94 -10.34
CA ALA A 43 19.71 4.26 -9.28
C ALA A 43 18.35 3.63 -9.57
N ILE A 44 17.61 3.26 -8.53
CA ILE A 44 16.30 2.62 -8.64
C ILE A 44 15.31 3.41 -7.80
N LEU A 45 14.14 3.72 -8.37
CA LEU A 45 12.98 4.13 -7.58
C LEU A 45 12.06 2.92 -7.42
N THR A 46 11.72 2.57 -6.19
CA THR A 46 10.77 1.50 -5.87
C THR A 46 9.60 2.10 -5.11
N ILE A 47 8.41 1.94 -5.67
CA ILE A 47 7.14 2.36 -5.08
C ILE A 47 6.39 1.08 -4.71
N GLU A 48 6.31 0.80 -3.41
CA GLU A 48 5.69 -0.42 -2.89
C GLU A 48 4.15 -0.34 -2.97
N ALA A 49 3.45 -1.40 -2.55
CA ALA A 49 2.02 -1.53 -2.80
C ALA A 49 1.23 -0.35 -2.19
N ASN A 50 0.29 0.18 -2.97
CA ASN A 50 -0.54 1.35 -2.63
C ASN A 50 0.21 2.64 -2.27
N ALA A 51 1.54 2.67 -2.38
CA ALA A 51 2.33 3.85 -2.08
C ALA A 51 2.15 4.91 -3.17
N VAL A 52 2.20 6.17 -2.79
CA VAL A 52 1.98 7.31 -3.67
C VAL A 52 3.24 8.14 -3.78
N CYS A 53 3.67 8.41 -5.02
CA CYS A 53 4.77 9.31 -5.32
C CYS A 53 4.28 10.45 -6.21
N ILE A 54 4.45 11.67 -5.74
CA ILE A 54 4.07 12.89 -6.46
C ILE A 54 5.33 13.71 -6.70
N ILE A 55 5.58 14.05 -7.96
CA ILE A 55 6.71 14.87 -8.38
C ILE A 55 6.13 16.06 -9.15
N TYR A 56 6.22 17.26 -8.59
CA TYR A 56 5.74 18.48 -9.25
C TYR A 56 6.64 18.91 -10.42
N GLY A 57 7.93 18.62 -10.36
CA GLY A 57 8.89 18.89 -11.42
C GLY A 57 9.07 17.72 -12.40
N ASP A 58 10.23 17.70 -13.05
CA ASP A 58 10.61 16.66 -14.00
C ASP A 58 11.07 15.37 -13.27
N LEU A 59 10.80 14.22 -13.89
CA LEU A 59 11.39 12.94 -13.52
C LEU A 59 12.50 12.58 -14.52
N ILE A 60 13.74 12.50 -14.04
CA ILE A 60 14.90 12.13 -14.87
C ILE A 60 15.33 10.72 -14.49
N VAL A 61 15.25 9.76 -15.42
CA VAL A 61 15.53 8.34 -15.18
C VAL A 61 16.75 7.90 -15.97
N LYS A 62 17.76 7.37 -15.26
CA LYS A 62 18.98 6.80 -15.88
C LYS A 62 19.16 5.30 -15.63
N ASN A 63 18.14 4.62 -15.12
CA ASN A 63 18.17 3.17 -14.91
C ASN A 63 16.76 2.59 -14.76
N SER A 64 16.14 2.60 -13.57
CA SER A 64 14.89 1.86 -13.37
C SER A 64 13.91 2.51 -12.38
N VAL A 65 12.62 2.34 -12.66
CA VAL A 65 11.49 2.67 -11.79
C VAL A 65 10.58 1.45 -11.69
N ASN A 66 10.26 1.03 -10.47
CA ASN A 66 9.42 -0.13 -10.18
C ASN A 66 8.17 0.33 -9.40
N LEU A 67 7.00 0.04 -9.94
CA LEU A 67 5.70 0.29 -9.33
C LEU A 67 5.05 -1.06 -9.00
N SER A 68 4.83 -1.30 -7.72
CA SER A 68 4.13 -2.50 -7.24
C SER A 68 2.61 -2.34 -7.43
N VAL A 69 1.88 -3.43 -7.21
CA VAL A 69 0.42 -3.47 -7.23
C VAL A 69 -0.23 -2.28 -6.48
N GLY A 70 -1.14 -1.55 -7.12
CA GLY A 70 -1.83 -0.39 -6.53
C GLY A 70 -0.97 0.87 -6.34
N ALA A 71 0.33 0.83 -6.61
CA ALA A 71 1.22 1.99 -6.49
C ALA A 71 0.82 3.09 -7.48
N LYS A 72 1.04 4.35 -7.09
CA LYS A 72 0.73 5.51 -7.92
C LYS A 72 1.93 6.44 -8.06
N LEU A 73 2.31 6.74 -9.29
CA LEU A 73 3.34 7.73 -9.61
C LEU A 73 2.74 8.84 -10.47
N ILE A 74 2.91 10.08 -10.04
CA ILE A 74 2.42 11.26 -10.74
C ILE A 74 3.58 12.22 -10.98
N VAL A 75 3.81 12.57 -12.25
CA VAL A 75 4.87 13.49 -12.69
C VAL A 75 4.26 14.70 -13.38
N GLY A 76 4.60 15.89 -12.89
CA GLY A 76 3.98 17.15 -13.29
C GLY A 76 4.72 17.79 -14.45
N GLY A 77 6.04 17.63 -14.45
CA GLY A 77 6.91 17.99 -15.55
C GLY A 77 7.07 16.86 -16.56
N ASN A 78 8.22 16.89 -17.24
CA ASN A 78 8.60 15.90 -18.24
C ASN A 78 9.15 14.64 -17.59
N LEU A 79 9.02 13.53 -18.31
CA LEU A 79 9.82 12.33 -18.07
C LEU A 79 10.97 12.31 -19.07
N GLU A 80 12.20 12.34 -18.56
CA GLU A 80 13.39 12.39 -19.39
C GLU A 80 14.29 11.17 -19.16
N ALA A 81 14.65 10.50 -20.25
CA ALA A 81 15.74 9.52 -20.32
C ALA A 81 16.94 10.17 -21.06
N PRO A 82 17.94 10.71 -20.33
CA PRO A 82 19.05 11.44 -20.95
C PRO A 82 20.02 10.50 -21.67
N SER A 83 20.61 10.93 -22.78
CA SER A 83 21.59 10.15 -23.55
C SER A 83 22.71 9.56 -22.67
N GLY A 84 23.00 8.27 -22.84
CA GLY A 84 24.03 7.57 -22.07
C GLY A 84 23.56 7.00 -20.72
N SER A 85 22.25 7.06 -20.44
CA SER A 85 21.58 6.37 -19.33
C SER A 85 21.69 4.84 -19.40
N GLY A 86 21.78 4.27 -20.60
CA GLY A 86 21.46 2.86 -20.81
C GLY A 86 19.94 2.68 -20.79
N LYS A 87 19.49 1.46 -21.14
CA LYS A 87 18.07 1.11 -21.23
C LYS A 87 17.33 1.53 -19.94
N VAL A 88 16.31 2.38 -20.06
CA VAL A 88 15.44 2.74 -18.94
C VAL A 88 14.38 1.65 -18.80
N GLU A 89 14.31 1.04 -17.62
CA GLU A 89 13.36 -0.03 -17.32
C GLU A 89 12.25 0.48 -16.40
N LEU A 90 11.02 0.45 -16.90
CA LEU A 90 9.83 0.68 -16.11
C LEU A 90 9.17 -0.68 -15.85
N ASP A 91 9.20 -1.12 -14.60
CA ASP A 91 8.46 -2.30 -14.16
C ASP A 91 7.19 -1.81 -13.47
N VAL A 92 6.04 -1.93 -14.14
CA VAL A 92 4.76 -1.39 -13.67
C VAL A 92 3.79 -2.55 -13.54
N ASP A 93 3.40 -2.86 -12.31
CA ASP A 93 2.35 -3.84 -12.05
C ASP A 93 1.05 -3.44 -12.77
N PRO A 94 0.28 -4.40 -13.33
CA PRO A 94 -0.98 -4.09 -14.00
C PRO A 94 -1.97 -3.29 -13.14
N ALA A 95 -1.96 -3.44 -11.83
CA ALA A 95 -2.84 -2.68 -10.94
C ALA A 95 -2.25 -1.33 -10.47
N ALA A 96 -1.05 -0.97 -10.91
CA ALA A 96 -0.43 0.32 -10.62
C ALA A 96 -0.91 1.40 -11.59
N ALA A 97 -0.74 2.67 -11.20
CA ALA A 97 -1.06 3.81 -12.04
C ALA A 97 0.15 4.73 -12.19
N PHE A 98 0.44 5.15 -13.42
CA PHE A 98 1.53 6.05 -13.74
C PHE A 98 1.02 7.19 -14.63
N TYR A 99 1.21 8.43 -14.18
CA TYR A 99 0.73 9.63 -14.88
C TYR A 99 1.86 10.60 -15.17
N ILE A 100 1.88 11.13 -16.39
CA ILE A 100 2.86 12.12 -16.84
C ILE A 100 2.09 13.27 -17.49
N LEU A 101 2.19 14.46 -16.90
CA LEU A 101 1.52 15.66 -17.42
C LEU A 101 2.35 16.43 -18.46
N GLY A 102 3.68 16.28 -18.41
CA GLY A 102 4.58 16.86 -19.40
C GLY A 102 4.81 15.95 -20.61
N THR A 103 5.96 16.10 -21.24
CA THR A 103 6.37 15.25 -22.38
C THR A 103 7.23 14.08 -21.92
N VAL A 104 7.18 12.97 -22.66
CA VAL A 104 8.12 11.86 -22.50
C VAL A 104 9.20 12.01 -23.55
N SER A 105 10.43 12.24 -23.11
CA SER A 105 11.59 12.32 -23.98
C SER A 105 12.48 11.10 -23.81
N ASP A 106 12.57 10.31 -24.87
CA ASP A 106 13.54 9.23 -25.00
C ASP A 106 14.67 9.68 -25.93
N ASN A 107 15.70 10.28 -25.35
CA ASN A 107 16.85 10.75 -26.12
C ASN A 107 17.82 9.60 -26.47
N SER A 108 17.38 8.35 -26.34
CA SER A 108 18.23 7.16 -26.40
C SER A 108 17.64 5.97 -27.18
N GLY A 109 16.33 5.95 -27.48
CA GLY A 109 15.64 4.74 -27.97
C GLY A 109 15.52 3.65 -26.89
N ASP A 110 15.77 4.03 -25.65
CA ASP A 110 15.87 3.17 -24.46
C ASP A 110 14.53 3.08 -23.70
N PHE A 111 13.55 3.87 -24.11
CA PHE A 111 12.19 3.92 -23.56
C PHE A 111 11.26 3.14 -24.49
N ASN A 112 10.99 1.88 -24.17
CA ASN A 112 10.05 1.07 -24.96
C ASN A 112 8.62 1.24 -24.44
N CYS A 113 8.09 2.46 -24.51
CA CYS A 113 6.70 2.73 -24.22
C CYS A 113 6.08 3.35 -25.49
N GLY A 114 5.04 2.71 -26.04
CA GLY A 114 4.31 3.24 -27.18
C GLY A 114 3.75 4.63 -26.86
N ASN A 115 3.50 5.43 -27.91
CA ASN A 115 2.82 6.71 -27.75
C ASN A 115 1.34 6.44 -27.37
N THR A 116 0.93 6.73 -26.14
CA THR A 116 -0.40 6.39 -25.61
C THR A 116 -1.14 7.64 -25.15
N SER A 117 -1.58 8.46 -26.11
CA SER A 117 -2.51 9.56 -25.87
C SER A 117 -3.94 9.11 -25.50
N ASN A 118 -4.12 7.84 -25.11
CA ASN A 118 -5.36 7.25 -24.62
C ASN A 118 -4.98 6.21 -23.56
N TYR A 119 -5.50 6.35 -22.34
CA TYR A 119 -5.50 5.31 -21.33
C TYR A 119 -6.16 4.04 -21.89
N ASP A 120 -5.42 2.93 -21.97
CA ASP A 120 -5.99 1.58 -22.17
C ASP A 120 -5.75 0.79 -20.87
N PRO A 121 -6.82 0.34 -20.17
CA PRO A 121 -6.69 -0.43 -18.93
C PRO A 121 -5.86 -1.72 -19.11
N PRO A 122 -5.35 -2.29 -18.01
CA PRO A 122 -4.19 -3.18 -18.00
C PRO A 122 -4.50 -4.53 -18.65
N GLY A 123 -3.75 -4.86 -19.71
CA GLY A 123 -3.92 -6.13 -20.43
C GLY A 123 -2.86 -6.41 -21.50
N ASP A 124 -2.05 -5.43 -21.88
CA ASP A 124 -0.86 -5.65 -22.69
C ASP A 124 0.40 -5.20 -21.93
N ASN A 125 1.50 -5.90 -22.14
CA ASN A 125 2.75 -5.71 -21.41
C ASN A 125 3.55 -4.51 -21.97
N THR A 126 2.89 -3.40 -22.31
CA THR A 126 3.53 -2.17 -22.78
C THR A 126 3.27 -1.03 -21.79
N CYS A 127 4.28 -0.19 -21.51
CA CYS A 127 4.14 0.83 -20.47
C CYS A 127 3.13 1.91 -20.88
N ASN A 128 1.92 1.78 -20.36
CA ASN A 128 0.82 2.72 -20.51
C ASN A 128 0.91 3.75 -19.38
N TYR A 129 1.26 4.99 -19.71
CA TYR A 129 1.13 6.13 -18.78
C TYR A 129 -0.10 6.96 -19.16
N GLY A 130 -0.83 7.45 -18.16
CA GLY A 130 -1.96 8.34 -18.36
C GLY A 130 -1.52 9.80 -18.46
N ASP A 131 -2.34 10.62 -19.12
CA ASP A 131 -2.22 12.08 -19.14
C ASP A 131 -3.13 12.75 -18.10
N ILE A 132 -3.25 14.08 -18.16
CA ILE A 132 -4.11 14.84 -17.23
C ILE A 132 -5.59 14.45 -17.32
N ILE A 133 -6.06 14.09 -18.51
CA ILE A 133 -7.46 13.70 -18.76
C ILE A 133 -7.70 12.32 -18.16
N SER A 134 -6.74 11.42 -18.31
CA SER A 134 -6.76 10.09 -17.70
C SER A 134 -6.73 10.16 -16.17
N LEU A 135 -6.09 11.18 -15.60
CA LEU A 135 -6.13 11.47 -14.18
C LEU A 135 -7.53 11.99 -13.78
N GLU A 136 -8.09 12.94 -14.54
CA GLU A 136 -9.43 13.54 -14.32
C GLU A 136 -10.57 12.52 -14.43
N ASP A 137 -10.55 11.62 -15.41
CA ASP A 137 -11.60 10.59 -15.55
C ASP A 137 -11.55 9.56 -14.41
N ASN A 138 -10.37 9.35 -13.81
CA ASN A 138 -10.19 8.54 -12.61
C ASN A 138 -10.60 9.28 -11.32
N GLU A 139 -10.88 10.60 -11.38
CA GLU A 139 -11.40 11.37 -10.23
C GLU A 139 -12.84 11.00 -9.88
N ASN A 140 -13.60 10.42 -10.81
CA ASN A 140 -14.87 9.78 -10.46
C ASN A 140 -14.68 8.61 -9.47
N ASP A 141 -13.44 8.12 -9.28
CA ASP A 141 -13.04 7.10 -8.29
C ASP A 141 -12.39 7.68 -7.02
N SER A 142 -12.44 9.01 -6.83
CA SER A 142 -12.45 9.64 -5.50
C SER A 142 -11.14 9.46 -4.69
N THR A 143 -9.98 9.40 -5.36
CA THR A 143 -8.71 9.24 -4.63
C THR A 143 -8.10 10.56 -4.13
N GLY A 144 -8.58 11.73 -4.53
CA GLY A 144 -8.06 13.04 -4.06
C GLY A 144 -6.67 13.41 -4.61
N ILE A 145 -6.12 12.58 -5.50
CA ILE A 145 -4.78 12.75 -6.08
C ILE A 145 -4.76 13.91 -7.07
N TYR A 146 -5.77 14.05 -7.94
CA TYR A 146 -5.77 15.20 -8.84
C TYR A 146 -6.01 16.49 -8.08
N ASP A 147 -6.87 16.47 -7.05
CA ASP A 147 -7.07 17.58 -6.13
C ASP A 147 -5.73 18.01 -5.51
N LEU A 148 -4.95 17.07 -4.98
CA LEU A 148 -3.62 17.35 -4.43
C LEU A 148 -2.66 17.93 -5.47
N PHE A 149 -2.77 17.54 -6.74
CA PHE A 149 -1.75 17.80 -7.76
C PHE A 149 -2.05 18.94 -8.74
N VAL A 150 -3.27 19.00 -9.27
CA VAL A 150 -3.68 19.90 -10.37
C VAL A 150 -4.12 21.28 -9.85
N SER A 151 -4.60 21.37 -8.61
CA SER A 151 -4.94 22.64 -7.98
C SER A 151 -3.70 23.51 -7.66
N GLY A 152 -2.50 22.94 -7.74
CA GLY A 152 -1.22 23.65 -7.67
C GLY A 152 -0.82 24.10 -6.27
N ASP A 153 -1.45 23.59 -5.21
CA ASP A 153 -1.15 23.96 -3.84
C ASP A 153 -0.81 22.72 -3.00
N ALA A 154 0.45 22.27 -3.13
CA ALA A 154 0.97 21.12 -2.40
C ALA A 154 0.76 21.24 -0.88
N GLU A 155 0.72 22.47 -0.35
CA GLU A 155 0.52 22.74 1.07
C GLU A 155 -0.91 22.42 1.53
N LYS A 156 -1.90 22.43 0.63
CA LYS A 156 -3.30 22.13 0.92
C LYS A 156 -3.65 20.64 0.85
N GLY A 157 -2.68 19.74 0.90
CA GLY A 157 -2.95 18.31 0.85
C GLY A 157 -3.35 17.65 2.17
N VAL A 158 -3.84 16.43 2.06
CA VAL A 158 -3.88 15.43 3.13
C VAL A 158 -3.12 14.21 2.66
N THR A 159 -2.38 13.58 3.56
CA THR A 159 -1.68 12.32 3.30
C THR A 159 -1.95 11.32 4.42
N PRO A 160 -2.00 10.01 4.15
CA PRO A 160 -2.09 9.40 2.83
C PRO A 160 -3.34 9.89 2.07
N VAL A 161 -3.21 9.99 0.76
CA VAL A 161 -4.27 10.51 -0.10
C VAL A 161 -5.36 9.44 -0.31
N TYR A 162 -4.94 8.18 -0.29
CA TYR A 162 -5.79 7.00 -0.31
C TYR A 162 -5.28 5.98 0.70
N SER A 163 -6.19 5.39 1.46
CA SER A 163 -5.87 4.31 2.39
C SER A 163 -6.96 3.25 2.39
N GLU A 164 -6.54 2.02 2.67
CA GLU A 164 -7.45 0.92 2.91
C GLU A 164 -7.37 0.47 4.36
N LEU A 165 -8.53 0.27 4.99
CA LEU A 165 -8.66 -0.20 6.35
C LEU A 165 -9.05 -1.67 6.37
N CYS A 166 -8.20 -2.46 7.02
CA CYS A 166 -8.54 -3.79 7.47
C CYS A 166 -9.48 -3.74 8.69
N ALA A 167 -10.14 -4.86 8.97
CA ALA A 167 -10.98 -4.98 10.15
C ALA A 167 -10.19 -4.63 11.42
N GLU A 168 -10.74 -3.74 12.25
CA GLU A 168 -10.12 -3.25 13.50
C GLU A 168 -8.80 -2.49 13.32
N SER A 169 -8.47 -2.06 12.10
CA SER A 169 -7.33 -1.18 11.82
C SER A 169 -7.71 0.29 11.84
N SER A 170 -6.72 1.15 12.02
CA SER A 170 -6.81 2.59 11.83
C SER A 170 -5.69 3.06 10.90
N VAL A 171 -5.88 4.25 10.32
CA VAL A 171 -4.84 4.98 9.59
C VAL A 171 -4.74 6.39 10.16
N ILE A 172 -3.53 6.97 10.12
CA ILE A 172 -3.30 8.36 10.51
C ILE A 172 -3.31 9.20 9.24
N LEU A 173 -4.29 10.09 9.13
CA LEU A 173 -4.32 11.16 8.14
C LEU A 173 -3.59 12.38 8.71
N SER A 174 -2.78 13.03 7.88
CA SER A 174 -1.98 14.20 8.26
C SER A 174 -2.18 15.33 7.26
N ALA A 175 -2.31 16.55 7.76
CA ALA A 175 -2.27 17.75 6.91
C ALA A 175 -0.91 17.86 6.20
N VAL A 176 -0.89 18.33 4.94
CA VAL A 176 0.39 18.58 4.26
C VAL A 176 1.12 19.75 4.89
N TYR A 177 0.43 20.88 5.08
CA TYR A 177 0.94 22.04 5.80
C TYR A 177 0.88 21.81 7.32
N THR A 178 2.03 21.78 7.97
CA THR A 178 2.14 21.42 9.40
C THR A 178 2.44 22.60 10.33
N SER A 179 2.62 23.80 9.78
CA SER A 179 3.00 25.02 10.52
C SER A 179 1.86 25.99 10.83
N ALA A 180 0.60 25.59 10.60
CA ALA A 180 -0.56 26.46 10.83
C ALA A 180 -0.81 26.78 12.31
N ASP A 181 -1.57 27.85 12.56
CA ASP A 181 -2.01 28.24 13.90
C ASP A 181 -2.93 27.18 14.53
N SER A 182 -3.81 26.56 13.74
CA SER A 182 -4.66 25.42 14.19
C SER A 182 -5.30 24.65 13.03
N TYR A 183 -5.86 23.48 13.34
CA TYR A 183 -6.52 22.58 12.39
C TYR A 183 -7.93 22.21 12.86
N GLN A 184 -8.79 21.79 11.93
CA GLN A 184 -10.06 21.14 12.24
C GLN A 184 -10.41 20.11 11.15
N TRP A 185 -10.38 18.84 11.50
CA TRP A 185 -10.80 17.76 10.59
C TRP A 185 -12.31 17.75 10.40
N CYS A 186 -12.72 17.41 9.18
CA CYS A 186 -14.10 17.35 8.73
C CYS A 186 -14.36 16.07 7.94
N ASP A 187 -15.58 15.55 8.03
CA ASP A 187 -16.07 14.47 7.17
C ASP A 187 -16.36 14.95 5.73
N SER A 188 -16.83 14.04 4.88
CA SER A 188 -17.13 14.33 3.47
C SER A 188 -18.13 15.49 3.29
N THR A 189 -19.06 15.66 4.24
CA THR A 189 -20.10 16.71 4.23
C THR A 189 -19.60 18.06 4.71
N GLY A 190 -18.39 18.11 5.29
CA GLY A 190 -17.81 19.30 5.90
C GLY A 190 -18.21 19.52 7.36
N THR A 191 -18.82 18.51 7.98
CA THR A 191 -19.15 18.51 9.41
C THR A 191 -17.86 18.33 10.21
N PRO A 192 -17.57 19.20 11.21
CA PRO A 192 -16.37 19.05 12.04
C PRO A 192 -16.40 17.77 12.86
N ILE A 193 -15.29 17.03 12.86
CA ILE A 193 -15.09 15.87 13.72
C ILE A 193 -14.67 16.38 15.10
N GLN A 194 -15.42 16.00 16.13
CA GLN A 194 -15.28 16.57 17.46
C GLN A 194 -13.93 16.18 18.09
N GLY A 195 -13.14 17.18 18.47
CA GLY A 195 -11.85 16.98 19.16
C GLY A 195 -10.65 16.83 18.23
N GLU A 196 -10.88 16.65 16.93
CA GLU A 196 -9.83 16.43 15.94
C GLU A 196 -9.29 17.77 15.41
N THR A 197 -8.46 18.42 16.23
CA THR A 197 -7.84 19.73 15.94
C THR A 197 -6.33 19.67 15.78
N GLY A 198 -5.77 18.46 15.71
CA GLY A 198 -4.35 18.22 15.47
C GLY A 198 -3.98 18.29 13.99
N VAL A 199 -2.66 18.32 13.74
CA VAL A 199 -2.11 18.13 12.38
C VAL A 199 -2.41 16.72 11.85
N ASP A 200 -2.52 15.76 12.77
CA ASP A 200 -2.83 14.36 12.52
C ASP A 200 -4.24 14.03 13.03
N PHE A 201 -4.88 13.07 12.37
CA PHE A 201 -6.19 12.51 12.69
C PHE A 201 -6.16 10.99 12.48
N GLU A 202 -6.43 10.23 13.54
CA GLU A 202 -6.53 8.77 13.46
C GLU A 202 -7.97 8.37 13.09
N VAL A 203 -8.12 7.62 12.01
CA VAL A 203 -9.41 7.20 11.48
C VAL A 203 -9.49 5.69 11.34
N SER A 204 -10.59 5.13 11.82
CA SER A 204 -10.93 3.70 11.76
C SER A 204 -12.17 3.40 10.94
N GLU A 205 -12.83 4.44 10.40
CA GLU A 205 -14.07 4.30 9.64
C GLU A 205 -13.85 4.72 8.17
N PRO A 206 -14.33 3.93 7.21
CA PRO A 206 -14.32 4.31 5.81
C PRO A 206 -15.06 5.63 5.58
N GLY A 207 -14.49 6.48 4.73
CA GLY A 207 -15.04 7.78 4.40
C GLY A 207 -14.05 8.66 3.67
N GLU A 208 -14.50 9.84 3.28
CA GLU A 208 -13.62 10.91 2.81
C GLU A 208 -13.46 11.96 3.90
N TYR A 209 -12.24 12.46 4.05
CA TYR A 209 -11.86 13.36 5.12
C TYR A 209 -11.03 14.51 4.57
N PHE A 210 -11.19 15.70 5.14
CA PHE A 210 -10.35 16.86 4.84
C PHE A 210 -10.16 17.70 6.10
N VAL A 211 -9.18 18.59 6.07
CA VAL A 211 -8.84 19.46 7.19
C VAL A 211 -9.00 20.93 6.79
N LYS A 212 -9.63 21.69 7.69
CA LYS A 212 -9.61 23.16 7.64
C LYS A 212 -8.34 23.62 8.35
N ILE A 213 -7.51 24.36 7.63
CA ILE A 213 -6.21 24.87 8.08
C ILE A 213 -6.39 26.36 8.39
N TYR A 214 -6.17 26.73 9.64
CA TYR A 214 -6.24 28.11 10.10
C TYR A 214 -4.84 28.65 10.25
N ASP A 215 -4.46 29.55 9.35
CA ASP A 215 -3.19 30.26 9.41
C ASP A 215 -3.43 31.74 9.09
N SER A 216 -2.98 32.62 9.97
CA SER A 216 -3.13 34.07 9.82
C SER A 216 -2.39 34.68 8.61
N THR A 217 -1.44 33.94 8.02
CA THR A 217 -0.70 34.34 6.82
C THR A 217 -1.45 34.01 5.53
N PHE A 218 -2.44 33.12 5.56
CA PHE A 218 -3.21 32.75 4.38
C PHE A 218 -4.28 33.81 4.04
N GLU A 219 -4.43 34.08 2.74
CA GLU A 219 -5.47 35.00 2.23
C GLU A 219 -6.89 34.49 2.53
N GLN A 220 -7.07 33.17 2.53
CA GLN A 220 -8.30 32.48 2.92
C GLN A 220 -8.08 31.74 4.23
N ASN A 221 -8.84 32.11 5.26
CA ASN A 221 -8.75 31.54 6.59
C ASN A 221 -10.16 31.21 7.12
N PRO A 222 -10.55 29.91 7.24
CA PRO A 222 -9.71 28.74 7.00
C PRO A 222 -9.48 28.47 5.51
N THR A 223 -8.29 27.95 5.22
CA THR A 223 -8.01 27.25 3.98
C THR A 223 -8.54 25.82 4.08
N ILE A 224 -9.23 25.34 3.04
CA ILE A 224 -9.75 23.98 2.98
C ILE A 224 -8.72 23.11 2.25
N SER A 225 -8.31 22.01 2.87
CA SER A 225 -7.44 21.03 2.22
C SER A 225 -8.20 20.21 1.17
N HIS A 226 -7.45 19.55 0.32
CA HIS A 226 -7.91 18.41 -0.48
C HIS A 226 -8.35 17.26 0.43
N ARG A 227 -9.08 16.32 -0.16
CA ARG A 227 -9.65 15.16 0.53
C ARG A 227 -8.70 13.98 0.48
N ALA A 228 -8.67 13.22 1.57
CA ALA A 228 -8.18 11.86 1.58
C ALA A 228 -9.36 10.89 1.59
N LYS A 229 -9.21 9.78 0.89
CA LYS A 229 -10.18 8.69 0.87
C LYS A 229 -9.67 7.51 1.69
N VAL A 230 -10.53 7.06 2.59
CA VAL A 230 -10.32 5.87 3.39
C VAL A 230 -11.41 4.87 2.99
N VAL A 231 -11.03 3.72 2.47
CA VAL A 231 -11.98 2.65 2.14
C VAL A 231 -11.83 1.51 3.13
N GLY A 232 -12.93 0.83 3.44
CA GLY A 232 -12.87 -0.44 4.16
C GLY A 232 -12.60 -1.56 3.17
N THR A 233 -11.70 -2.48 3.51
CA THR A 233 -11.54 -3.72 2.75
C THR A 233 -12.57 -4.75 3.17
N SER A 234 -12.97 -5.61 2.22
CA SER A 234 -13.78 -6.80 2.47
C SER A 234 -12.93 -8.05 2.74
N LEU A 235 -11.62 -7.87 2.95
CA LEU A 235 -10.69 -8.95 3.18
C LEU A 235 -10.88 -9.53 4.59
N ALA A 236 -11.22 -10.81 4.65
CA ALA A 236 -11.48 -11.52 5.90
C ALA A 236 -10.82 -12.90 5.86
N VAL A 237 -10.37 -13.35 7.02
CA VAL A 237 -9.94 -14.73 7.28
C VAL A 237 -10.30 -15.05 8.72
N ASP A 238 -10.73 -16.28 8.97
CA ASP A 238 -10.92 -16.83 10.30
C ASP A 238 -10.52 -18.32 10.33
N ILE A 239 -10.19 -18.83 11.52
CA ILE A 239 -10.02 -20.26 11.77
C ILE A 239 -11.35 -20.82 12.23
N VAL A 240 -12.11 -21.41 11.30
CA VAL A 240 -13.50 -21.82 11.56
C VAL A 240 -13.64 -23.21 12.19
N ALA A 241 -12.60 -24.05 12.10
CA ALA A 241 -12.57 -25.36 12.74
C ALA A 241 -11.14 -25.91 12.85
N ASP A 242 -10.96 -26.89 13.74
CA ASP A 242 -9.78 -27.75 13.80
C ASP A 242 -10.19 -29.19 14.15
N ASN A 243 -9.28 -30.15 13.94
CA ASN A 243 -9.55 -31.57 14.18
C ASN A 243 -9.09 -32.06 15.57
N GLY A 244 -8.79 -31.13 16.48
CA GLY A 244 -8.24 -31.44 17.79
C GLY A 244 -9.24 -31.95 18.82
N PRO A 245 -8.76 -32.65 19.87
CA PRO A 245 -7.40 -33.17 20.03
C PRO A 245 -7.14 -34.44 19.20
N VAL A 246 -5.88 -34.68 18.82
CA VAL A 246 -5.46 -35.87 18.03
C VAL A 246 -4.42 -36.72 18.78
N CYS A 247 -4.12 -37.92 18.30
CA CYS A 247 -3.05 -38.77 18.86
C CYS A 247 -1.69 -38.47 18.19
N SER A 248 -0.58 -38.67 18.91
CA SER A 248 0.78 -38.57 18.36
C SER A 248 0.96 -39.44 17.12
N GLY A 249 1.51 -38.84 16.07
CA GLY A 249 1.62 -39.43 14.74
C GLY A 249 0.41 -39.21 13.83
N SER A 250 -0.67 -38.60 14.30
CA SER A 250 -1.83 -38.23 13.47
C SER A 250 -1.55 -36.96 12.66
N THR A 251 -2.39 -36.72 11.64
CA THR A 251 -2.44 -35.43 10.95
C THR A 251 -3.27 -34.44 11.77
N VAL A 252 -2.72 -33.24 11.98
CA VAL A 252 -3.46 -32.08 12.50
C VAL A 252 -3.98 -31.26 11.33
N GLU A 253 -5.21 -30.77 11.42
CA GLU A 253 -5.85 -29.94 10.41
C GLU A 253 -6.49 -28.70 11.04
N PHE A 254 -6.25 -27.54 10.42
CA PHE A 254 -6.94 -26.29 10.71
C PHE A 254 -7.72 -25.88 9.47
N THR A 255 -9.01 -25.64 9.62
CA THR A 255 -9.88 -25.18 8.54
C THR A 255 -10.00 -23.66 8.61
N LEU A 256 -9.56 -23.00 7.55
CA LEU A 256 -9.64 -21.56 7.36
C LEU A 256 -10.83 -21.24 6.46
N ALA A 257 -11.53 -20.14 6.74
CA ALA A 257 -12.52 -19.58 5.84
C ALA A 257 -12.37 -18.06 5.76
N GLY A 258 -12.75 -17.47 4.63
CA GLY A 258 -12.55 -16.05 4.40
C GLY A 258 -12.86 -15.63 2.97
N THR A 259 -12.24 -14.54 2.53
CA THR A 259 -12.39 -14.00 1.18
C THR A 259 -11.86 -14.98 0.14
N GLU A 260 -12.71 -15.34 -0.83
CA GLU A 260 -12.34 -16.20 -1.96
C GLU A 260 -11.17 -15.63 -2.76
N GLY A 261 -10.21 -16.49 -3.11
CA GLY A 261 -9.00 -16.13 -3.84
C GLY A 261 -7.91 -15.43 -3.01
N ALA A 262 -8.18 -15.09 -1.74
CA ALA A 262 -7.19 -14.45 -0.88
C ALA A 262 -6.06 -15.41 -0.50
N THR A 263 -4.83 -14.88 -0.44
CA THR A 263 -3.65 -15.59 0.05
C THR A 263 -3.49 -15.31 1.55
N VAL A 264 -3.52 -16.36 2.36
CA VAL A 264 -3.32 -16.30 3.80
C VAL A 264 -1.89 -16.66 4.14
N PHE A 265 -1.22 -15.82 4.92
CA PHE A 265 0.13 -16.07 5.43
C PHE A 265 0.05 -16.51 6.89
N TYR A 266 0.76 -17.57 7.23
CA TYR A 266 0.70 -18.18 8.56
C TYR A 266 2.01 -18.83 8.98
N THR A 267 2.13 -19.16 10.27
CA THR A 267 3.22 -19.96 10.82
C THR A 267 2.67 -21.15 11.59
N ILE A 268 3.45 -22.23 11.69
CA ILE A 268 3.17 -23.37 12.56
C ILE A 268 4.23 -23.42 13.64
N ASN A 269 3.84 -23.32 14.91
CA ASN A 269 4.74 -23.31 16.07
C ASN A 269 5.88 -22.27 15.96
N GLY A 270 5.61 -21.10 15.37
CA GLY A 270 6.60 -20.05 15.16
C GLY A 270 7.67 -20.39 14.11
N SER A 271 7.40 -21.34 13.20
CA SER A 271 8.23 -21.61 12.03
C SER A 271 8.36 -20.40 11.10
N SER A 272 9.13 -20.54 10.02
CA SER A 272 9.08 -19.61 8.90
C SER A 272 7.66 -19.45 8.37
N THR A 273 7.36 -18.26 7.85
CA THR A 273 6.10 -17.94 7.19
C THR A 273 5.83 -18.88 6.01
N GLN A 274 4.60 -19.38 5.96
CA GLN A 274 4.03 -20.16 4.86
C GLN A 274 2.81 -19.41 4.31
N SER A 275 2.35 -19.79 3.12
CA SER A 275 1.15 -19.23 2.52
C SER A 275 0.21 -20.32 1.98
N ILE A 276 -1.08 -20.00 1.93
CA ILE A 276 -2.13 -20.83 1.35
C ILE A 276 -3.22 -19.96 0.73
N VAL A 277 -3.81 -20.37 -0.39
CA VAL A 277 -4.89 -19.62 -1.07
C VAL A 277 -6.25 -20.17 -0.64
N LEU A 278 -7.19 -19.28 -0.30
CA LEU A 278 -8.59 -19.59 -0.02
C LEU A 278 -9.38 -19.78 -1.33
N ALA A 279 -9.13 -20.88 -2.05
CA ALA A 279 -9.62 -21.08 -3.42
C ALA A 279 -11.14 -20.84 -3.58
N ASP A 280 -11.97 -21.49 -2.76
CA ASP A 280 -13.43 -21.31 -2.72
C ASP A 280 -13.85 -20.64 -1.40
N GLY A 281 -13.06 -19.66 -0.95
CA GLY A 281 -13.23 -19.00 0.35
C GLY A 281 -12.86 -19.89 1.54
N THR A 282 -12.27 -21.07 1.30
CA THR A 282 -11.82 -22.00 2.34
C THR A 282 -10.47 -22.63 2.00
N ALA A 283 -9.71 -23.00 3.03
CA ALA A 283 -8.49 -23.79 2.89
C ALA A 283 -8.23 -24.65 4.14
N ILE A 284 -7.46 -25.73 3.99
CA ILE A 284 -7.07 -26.58 5.12
C ILE A 284 -5.54 -26.54 5.24
N VAL A 285 -5.07 -26.14 6.42
CA VAL A 285 -3.65 -26.22 6.81
C VAL A 285 -3.42 -27.54 7.53
N SER A 286 -2.55 -28.39 6.99
CA SER A 286 -2.29 -29.73 7.54
C SER A 286 -0.86 -29.88 8.05
N VAL A 287 -0.71 -30.47 9.24
CA VAL A 287 0.59 -30.92 9.78
C VAL A 287 0.57 -32.44 9.89
N LEU A 288 1.35 -33.10 9.04
CA LEU A 288 1.44 -34.57 9.02
C LEU A 288 2.32 -35.10 10.16
N ASN A 289 1.99 -36.29 10.68
CA ASN A 289 2.77 -37.00 11.69
C ASN A 289 3.12 -36.16 12.93
N ALA A 290 2.19 -35.33 13.42
CA ALA A 290 2.43 -34.41 14.52
C ALA A 290 2.80 -35.18 15.80
N GLN A 291 3.92 -34.81 16.45
CA GLN A 291 4.42 -35.45 17.68
C GLN A 291 4.18 -34.60 18.94
N THR A 292 3.88 -33.32 18.76
CA THR A 292 3.64 -32.32 19.82
C THR A 292 2.44 -31.47 19.43
N ASP A 293 1.91 -30.70 20.38
CA ASP A 293 0.88 -29.70 20.08
C ASP A 293 1.29 -28.82 18.89
N GLN A 294 0.29 -28.50 18.07
CA GLN A 294 0.47 -27.67 16.90
C GLN A 294 -0.30 -26.38 17.10
N ILE A 295 0.38 -25.26 16.92
CA ILE A 295 -0.18 -23.92 17.03
C ILE A 295 -0.09 -23.30 15.64
N VAL A 296 -1.23 -23.02 15.03
CA VAL A 296 -1.27 -22.18 13.83
C VAL A 296 -1.43 -20.72 14.26
N ASN A 297 -0.64 -19.85 13.65
CA ASN A 297 -0.80 -18.40 13.77
C ASN A 297 -0.98 -17.81 12.38
N ILE A 298 -2.18 -17.30 12.08
CA ILE A 298 -2.41 -16.51 10.88
C ILE A 298 -1.91 -15.10 11.14
N ILE A 299 -0.98 -14.64 10.30
CA ILE A 299 -0.28 -13.36 10.48
C ILE A 299 -0.79 -12.27 9.54
N SER A 300 -1.23 -12.64 8.34
CA SER A 300 -1.84 -11.70 7.40
C SER A 300 -2.68 -12.42 6.36
N VAL A 301 -3.57 -11.68 5.71
CA VAL A 301 -4.33 -12.10 4.54
C VAL A 301 -4.17 -11.05 3.45
N GLN A 302 -4.02 -11.48 2.20
CA GLN A 302 -3.76 -10.60 1.06
C GLN A 302 -4.68 -10.93 -0.12
N SER A 303 -5.21 -9.91 -0.79
CA SER A 303 -5.91 -10.05 -2.07
C SER A 303 -5.59 -8.85 -2.97
N GLY A 304 -4.94 -9.10 -4.11
CA GLY A 304 -4.44 -8.02 -4.98
C GLY A 304 -3.49 -7.08 -4.22
N PRO A 305 -3.72 -5.75 -4.25
CA PRO A 305 -2.88 -4.79 -3.53
C PRO A 305 -3.15 -4.74 -2.02
N VAL A 306 -4.22 -5.38 -1.55
CA VAL A 306 -4.69 -5.22 -0.18
C VAL A 306 -4.05 -6.28 0.70
N SER A 307 -3.34 -5.86 1.74
CA SER A 307 -2.79 -6.74 2.76
C SER A 307 -3.32 -6.34 4.14
N CYS A 308 -3.81 -7.31 4.89
CA CYS A 308 -4.32 -7.12 6.23
C CYS A 308 -3.57 -7.99 7.22
N ASP A 309 -2.85 -7.33 8.12
CA ASP A 309 -2.28 -7.99 9.29
C ASP A 309 -3.41 -8.48 10.19
N VAL A 310 -3.28 -9.73 10.63
CA VAL A 310 -4.21 -10.37 11.56
C VAL A 310 -3.40 -11.11 12.62
N ASN A 311 -4.06 -11.53 13.70
CA ASN A 311 -3.45 -12.36 14.71
C ASN A 311 -4.46 -13.39 15.21
N LEU A 312 -4.61 -14.47 14.43
CA LEU A 312 -5.54 -15.56 14.74
C LEU A 312 -4.76 -16.80 15.12
N LEU A 313 -4.98 -17.25 16.35
CA LEU A 313 -4.31 -18.41 16.92
C LEU A 313 -5.31 -19.53 17.11
N SER A 314 -4.95 -20.73 16.65
CA SER A 314 -5.61 -21.97 17.07
C SER A 314 -4.56 -23.00 17.47
N THR A 315 -4.90 -23.82 18.45
CA THR A 315 -4.02 -24.87 18.99
C THR A 315 -4.73 -26.20 18.94
N VAL A 316 -4.12 -27.18 18.27
CA VAL A 316 -4.53 -28.57 18.34
C VAL A 316 -3.60 -29.32 19.27
N THR A 317 -4.16 -29.88 20.34
CA THR A 317 -3.43 -30.73 21.28
C THR A 317 -3.15 -32.10 20.68
N VAL A 318 -1.91 -32.57 20.82
CA VAL A 318 -1.46 -33.88 20.39
C VAL A 318 -1.17 -34.77 21.59
N ASN A 319 -2.06 -35.73 21.82
CA ASN A 319 -1.97 -36.65 22.94
C ASN A 319 -0.91 -37.74 22.67
N PRO A 320 0.03 -37.98 23.60
CA PRO A 320 1.01 -39.05 23.46
C PRO A 320 0.31 -40.41 23.37
N LEU A 321 0.88 -41.33 22.60
CA LEU A 321 0.42 -42.72 22.63
C LEU A 321 0.64 -43.31 24.02
N PRO A 322 -0.25 -44.20 24.50
CA PRO A 322 -0.03 -44.92 25.74
C PRO A 322 1.35 -45.57 25.73
N ASN A 323 2.13 -45.34 26.78
CA ASN A 323 3.36 -46.08 26.98
C ASN A 323 2.99 -47.55 27.18
N THR A 324 3.31 -48.40 26.21
CA THR A 324 3.28 -49.86 26.40
C THR A 324 4.41 -50.22 27.36
N GLY A 325 4.19 -49.94 28.64
CA GLY A 325 5.10 -50.25 29.72
C GLY A 325 5.45 -51.73 29.67
N GLN A 326 6.73 -51.99 29.42
CA GLN A 326 7.55 -53.01 30.05
C GLN A 326 6.74 -54.05 30.84
N ILE A 327 6.62 -55.26 30.28
CA ILE A 327 6.35 -56.46 31.07
C ILE A 327 7.25 -56.39 32.31
N ILE A 328 6.66 -56.26 33.51
CA ILE A 328 7.38 -56.53 34.74
C ILE A 328 7.45 -58.06 34.81
N PRO A 329 8.60 -58.70 34.56
CA PRO A 329 8.71 -60.12 34.81
C PRO A 329 8.58 -60.35 36.33
N ASP A 330 7.69 -61.27 36.69
CA ASP A 330 7.53 -61.82 38.04
C ASP A 330 8.85 -62.45 38.54
#